data_AF-A0A1B3B2L6-F1
#
_entry.id   AF-A0A1B3B2L6-F1
#
_cell.length_a   1.000
_cell.length_b   1.000
_cell.length_c   1.000
_cell.angle_alpha   90.00
_cell.angle_beta   90.00
_cell.angle_gamma   90.00
#
_symmetry.space_group_name_H-M   'P 1'
#
loop_
_entity.id
_entity.type
_entity.pdbx_description
1 polymer ?
#
loop_
_entity_poly.entity_id
_entity_poly.type
_entity_poly.pdbx_seq_one_letter_code
_entity_poly.pdbx_strand_id
1 'polypeptide(L)'
;MLFDKIQAAATEHGSLFYVELVAFVAALYTLYRTVKIYVLRTRLGAEPVAWIPESGWFNSRKALMMFRLKRDGGLVEYLWGIWKGDDENFNVRIGGDTLFVTSDPDNLKALLATQFNDFALGVRHAHFKPLLGDGIFTLDYSGWKQSRALLRPNFSREKIGHTHMLEDHLQRLFKHIRKHHGEKFNLQELFFRFTVDTATEFLFGNSVEGLADETIGEYPTALFEGQFEFYDAFNTSQEVLSSRAWLQKWYWIMNPPYFRRCNKIVHNFADFYVQKALNMPQEELEKKSEDGYVFLYELVKETKNPRLLRDQLLNIMIAGRDTTAGLMSFTFYELSKRPDVWAKLKEEIYEKFGSGKDARVEDITFETLKKCTYLKFLINEVLRMYPSVPINYRFANKHTTLPRGGGDDGSKPAFIEKGSCIGYLVSAMHRNPKYYGADSHEFKPERWADKDLKPGWAYLPFNGGPRICLGQQFAITEASYVIARLVQEFPNIFDHDPEPANYPPRIIAQLTNSLATGLWVSLSD
;
A
#
# COMPACT_ATOMS: atom_id res chain seq x y z
N MET A 1 -13.36 46.35 38.53
CA MET A 1 -13.32 45.71 39.87
C MET A 1 -12.53 44.41 39.91
N LEU A 2 -12.84 43.36 39.12
CA LEU A 2 -12.00 42.14 39.07
C LEU A 2 -10.68 42.40 38.33
N PHE A 3 -10.73 43.13 37.22
CA PHE A 3 -9.57 43.50 36.42
C PHE A 3 -8.55 44.34 37.20
N ASP A 4 -9.01 45.35 37.94
CA ASP A 4 -8.14 46.24 38.72
C ASP A 4 -7.46 45.50 39.89
N LYS A 5 -8.13 44.51 40.49
CA LYS A 5 -7.57 43.65 41.53
C LYS A 5 -6.51 42.67 40.99
N ILE A 6 -6.74 42.11 39.80
CA ILE A 6 -5.77 41.25 39.10
C ILE A 6 -4.52 42.06 38.73
N GLN A 7 -4.70 43.30 38.29
CA GLN A 7 -3.60 44.18 37.89
C GLN A 7 -2.73 44.59 39.09
N ALA A 8 -3.35 44.93 40.23
CA ALA A 8 -2.63 45.23 41.48
C ALA A 8 -1.84 44.03 42.03
N ALA A 9 -2.43 42.82 42.02
CA ALA A 9 -1.77 41.60 42.48
C ALA A 9 -0.61 41.15 41.56
N ALA A 10 -0.72 41.40 40.25
CA ALA A 10 0.35 41.13 39.29
C ALA A 10 1.58 42.03 39.51
N THR A 11 1.37 43.28 39.95
CA THR A 11 2.45 44.20 40.32
C THR A 11 3.12 43.85 41.66
N GLU A 12 2.39 43.23 42.60
CA GLU A 12 2.87 42.94 43.96
C GLU A 12 3.57 41.57 44.08
N HIS A 13 3.14 40.57 43.30
CA HIS A 13 3.67 39.19 43.35
C HIS A 13 4.49 38.76 42.12
N GLY A 14 4.65 39.63 41.11
CA GLY A 14 5.50 39.38 39.96
C GLY A 14 5.15 38.12 39.16
N SER A 15 6.15 37.49 38.54
CA SER A 15 6.02 36.30 37.68
C SER A 15 5.35 35.09 38.35
N LEU A 16 5.33 35.02 39.70
CA LEU A 16 4.68 33.93 40.44
C LEU A 16 3.16 33.90 40.25
N PHE A 17 2.48 35.05 40.24
CA PHE A 17 1.03 35.12 40.02
C PHE A 17 0.64 34.55 38.64
N TYR A 18 1.45 34.81 37.61
CA TYR A 18 1.22 34.27 36.27
C TYR A 18 1.46 32.76 36.22
N VAL A 19 2.45 32.23 36.94
CA VAL A 19 2.70 30.78 37.04
C VAL A 19 1.52 30.08 37.73
N GLU A 20 1.03 30.63 38.84
CA GLU A 20 -0.12 30.09 39.58
C GLU A 20 -1.41 30.13 38.76
N LEU A 21 -1.66 31.24 38.05
CA LEU A 21 -2.81 31.37 37.16
C LEU A 21 -2.75 30.36 36.02
N VAL A 22 -1.59 30.17 35.39
CA VAL A 22 -1.40 29.16 34.33
C VAL A 22 -1.61 27.75 34.88
N ALA A 23 -1.06 27.43 36.06
CA ALA A 23 -1.25 26.13 36.71
C ALA A 23 -2.74 25.88 37.05
N PHE A 24 -3.44 26.89 37.57
CA PHE A 24 -4.86 26.81 37.90
C PHE A 24 -5.72 26.61 36.64
N VAL A 25 -5.48 27.37 35.58
CA VAL A 25 -6.17 27.21 34.29
C VAL A 25 -5.90 25.82 33.69
N ALA A 26 -4.66 25.33 33.76
CA ALA A 26 -4.31 23.99 33.30
C ALA A 26 -5.02 22.90 34.11
N ALA A 27 -5.13 23.06 35.43
CA ALA A 27 -5.84 22.13 36.31
C ALA A 27 -7.35 22.11 36.00
N LEU A 28 -7.99 23.29 35.88
CA LEU A 28 -9.40 23.39 35.48
C LEU A 28 -9.67 22.79 34.11
N TYR A 29 -8.81 23.06 33.13
CA TYR A 29 -8.90 22.47 31.80
C TYR A 29 -8.77 20.94 31.86
N THR A 30 -7.85 20.44 32.67
CA THR A 30 -7.64 18.99 32.86
C THR A 30 -8.85 18.33 33.51
N LEU A 31 -9.43 18.96 34.53
CA LEU A 31 -10.65 18.48 35.19
C LEU A 31 -11.83 18.48 34.21
N TYR A 32 -12.06 19.60 33.52
CA TYR A 32 -13.11 19.72 32.50
C TYR A 32 -12.97 18.63 31.43
N ARG A 33 -11.75 18.42 30.90
CA ARG A 33 -11.47 17.37 29.92
C ARG A 33 -11.77 15.97 30.47
N THR A 34 -11.32 15.69 31.69
CA THR A 34 -11.50 14.37 32.32
C THR A 34 -12.97 14.05 32.52
N VAL A 35 -13.74 15.01 33.06
CA VAL A 35 -15.19 14.88 33.23
C VAL A 35 -15.89 14.73 31.87
N LYS A 36 -15.54 15.55 30.89
CA LYS A 36 -16.11 15.47 29.53
C LYS A 36 -15.88 14.10 28.90
N ILE A 37 -14.64 13.60 28.94
CA ILE A 37 -14.29 12.29 28.38
C ILE A 37 -15.02 11.18 29.12
N TYR A 38 -15.09 11.24 30.45
CA TYR A 38 -15.83 10.27 31.27
C TYR A 38 -17.31 10.22 30.88
N VAL A 39 -17.98 11.38 30.80
CA VAL A 39 -19.40 11.46 30.38
C VAL A 39 -19.61 10.91 28.98
N LEU A 40 -18.73 11.26 28.03
CA LEU A 40 -18.81 10.76 26.65
C LEU A 40 -18.64 9.24 26.59
N ARG A 41 -17.69 8.70 27.35
CA ARG A 41 -17.44 7.25 27.44
C ARG A 41 -18.65 6.50 27.98
N THR A 42 -19.20 6.95 29.10
CA THR A 42 -20.40 6.34 29.70
C THR A 42 -21.59 6.41 28.74
N ARG A 43 -21.79 7.55 28.06
CA ARG A 43 -22.86 7.72 27.06
C ARG A 43 -22.72 6.80 25.86
N LEU A 44 -21.50 6.50 25.45
CA LEU A 44 -21.19 5.63 24.32
C LEU A 44 -21.05 4.16 24.71
N GLY A 45 -21.23 3.81 26.00
CA GLY A 45 -21.03 2.45 26.50
C GLY A 45 -19.58 1.95 26.30
N ALA A 46 -18.62 2.87 26.33
CA ALA A 46 -17.23 2.60 25.96
C ALA A 46 -16.28 2.68 27.15
N GLU A 47 -15.29 1.79 27.13
CA GLU A 47 -14.30 1.65 28.19
C GLU A 47 -12.93 2.18 27.76
N PRO A 48 -11.98 2.38 28.69
CA PRO A 48 -10.64 2.78 28.33
C PRO A 48 -9.94 1.59 27.66
N VAL A 49 -9.04 1.91 26.74
CA VAL A 49 -8.16 0.94 26.09
C VAL A 49 -6.85 0.89 26.85
N ALA A 50 -6.27 -0.30 26.99
CA ALA A 50 -4.95 -0.50 27.56
C ALA A 50 -3.88 0.33 26.84
N TRP A 51 -2.96 0.92 27.59
CA TRP A 51 -1.78 1.58 27.03
C TRP A 51 -0.63 0.59 27.00
N ILE A 52 0.22 0.64 25.97
CA ILE A 52 1.50 -0.08 26.04
C ILE A 52 2.28 0.48 27.25
N PRO A 53 2.76 -0.37 28.18
CA PRO A 53 3.42 0.07 29.43
C PRO A 53 4.56 1.09 29.22
N GLU A 54 5.24 1.00 28.08
CA GLU A 54 6.40 1.81 27.71
C GLU A 54 6.03 3.13 26.98
N SER A 55 4.76 3.51 26.89
CA SER A 55 4.34 4.73 26.19
C SER A 55 4.60 6.00 27.01
N GLY A 56 5.84 6.49 26.99
CA GLY A 56 6.18 7.82 27.51
C GLY A 56 5.49 8.96 26.73
N TRP A 57 5.51 10.18 27.27
CA TRP A 57 4.76 11.32 26.71
C TRP A 57 5.03 11.60 25.23
N PHE A 58 6.31 11.66 24.85
CA PHE A 58 6.74 11.87 23.45
C PHE A 58 7.12 10.56 22.74
N ASN A 59 7.50 9.56 23.53
CA ASN A 59 7.96 8.24 23.06
C ASN A 59 9.01 8.30 21.94
N SER A 60 9.89 9.30 21.99
CA SER A 60 10.84 9.63 20.91
C SER A 60 11.83 8.51 20.64
N ARG A 61 12.25 7.76 21.68
CA ARG A 61 13.13 6.59 21.52
C ARG A 61 12.49 5.50 20.66
N LYS A 62 11.22 5.14 20.92
CA LYS A 62 10.50 4.17 20.09
C LYS A 62 10.26 4.68 18.68
N ALA A 63 9.94 5.97 18.53
CA ALA A 63 9.81 6.58 17.20
C ALA A 63 11.11 6.43 16.40
N LEU A 64 12.26 6.80 16.97
CA LEU A 64 13.58 6.66 16.35
C LEU A 64 13.93 5.20 16.05
N MET A 65 13.61 4.27 16.96
CA MET A 65 13.77 2.84 16.74
C MET A 65 12.94 2.35 15.56
N MET A 66 11.65 2.72 15.46
CA MET A 66 10.79 2.35 14.33
C MET A 66 11.32 2.92 13.01
N PHE A 67 11.88 4.14 12.99
CA PHE A 67 12.54 4.68 11.80
C PHE A 67 13.79 3.88 11.39
N ARG A 68 14.60 3.43 12.37
CA ARG A 68 15.74 2.54 12.09
C ARG A 68 15.28 1.20 11.55
N LEU A 69 14.31 0.56 12.20
CA LEU A 69 13.71 -0.70 11.74
C LEU A 69 13.08 -0.56 10.34
N LYS A 70 12.46 0.58 10.03
CA LYS A 70 11.92 0.87 8.69
C LYS A 70 13.03 0.85 7.64
N ARG A 71 14.13 1.55 7.92
CA ARG A 71 15.29 1.64 7.02
C ARG A 71 15.97 0.29 6.86
N ASP A 72 16.10 -0.46 7.95
CA ASP A 72 16.87 -1.71 8.00
C ASP A 72 16.02 -2.95 7.67
N GLY A 73 14.74 -2.78 7.29
CA GLY A 73 13.85 -3.86 6.87
C GLY A 73 13.28 -4.74 7.99
N GLY A 74 13.38 -4.30 9.25
CA GLY A 74 12.88 -5.03 10.43
C GLY A 74 11.54 -4.52 10.98
N LEU A 75 10.94 -3.49 10.37
CA LEU A 75 9.75 -2.85 10.92
C LEU A 75 8.52 -3.75 10.88
N VAL A 76 8.27 -4.42 9.76
CA VAL A 76 7.06 -5.24 9.59
C VAL A 76 7.09 -6.42 10.56
N GLU A 77 8.25 -7.07 10.71
CA GLU A 77 8.47 -8.14 11.68
C GLU A 77 8.29 -7.66 13.12
N TYR A 78 8.88 -6.51 13.48
CA TYR A 78 8.65 -5.89 14.78
C TYR A 78 7.15 -5.66 15.03
N LEU A 79 6.42 -5.14 14.03
CA LEU A 79 4.97 -4.91 14.11
C LEU A 79 4.14 -6.21 14.20
N TRP A 80 4.68 -7.36 13.81
CA TRP A 80 4.07 -8.66 14.12
C TRP A 80 4.32 -9.04 15.59
N GLY A 81 5.55 -8.85 16.07
CA GLY A 81 5.98 -9.25 17.40
C GLY A 81 5.51 -8.36 18.55
N ILE A 82 4.98 -7.16 18.29
CA ILE A 82 4.43 -6.30 19.36
C ILE A 82 3.19 -6.89 20.04
N TRP A 83 2.53 -7.86 19.39
CA TRP A 83 1.35 -8.52 19.92
C TRP A 83 1.78 -9.73 20.76
N LYS A 84 1.75 -9.58 22.09
CA LYS A 84 2.00 -10.67 23.03
C LYS A 84 0.66 -11.31 23.44
N GLY A 85 0.23 -12.36 22.74
CA GLY A 85 -1.02 -13.09 23.07
C GLY A 85 -2.27 -12.52 22.40
N ASP A 86 -3.41 -12.56 23.09
CA ASP A 86 -4.74 -12.23 22.56
C ASP A 86 -5.05 -10.71 22.44
N ASP A 87 -4.16 -9.84 22.90
CA ASP A 87 -4.39 -8.40 22.97
C ASP A 87 -4.26 -7.70 21.61
N GLU A 88 -5.27 -7.83 20.73
CA GLU A 88 -5.29 -7.24 19.36
C GLU A 88 -5.47 -5.70 19.32
N ASN A 89 -5.50 -5.02 20.48
CA ASN A 89 -5.83 -3.60 20.59
C ASN A 89 -5.05 -2.88 21.71
N PHE A 90 -4.41 -1.75 21.40
CA PHE A 90 -3.76 -0.92 22.43
C PHE A 90 -3.65 0.56 22.03
N ASN A 91 -3.45 1.42 23.03
CA ASN A 91 -3.04 2.80 22.84
C ASN A 91 -1.52 2.95 22.96
N VAL A 92 -0.95 3.79 22.11
CA VAL A 92 0.44 4.23 22.20
C VAL A 92 0.55 5.72 21.92
N ARG A 93 1.47 6.41 22.63
CA ARG A 93 1.83 7.78 22.28
C ARG A 93 3.04 7.78 21.37
N ILE A 94 3.01 8.54 20.28
CA ILE A 94 4.15 8.75 19.39
C ILE A 94 4.15 10.22 18.98
N GLY A 95 5.23 10.95 19.29
CA GLY A 95 5.36 12.35 18.90
C GLY A 95 4.29 13.27 19.51
N GLY A 96 3.83 12.97 20.73
CA GLY A 96 2.80 13.72 21.44
C GLY A 96 1.35 13.36 21.05
N ASP A 97 1.15 12.55 20.02
CA ASP A 97 -0.18 12.10 19.59
C ASP A 97 -0.55 10.76 20.21
N THR A 98 -1.85 10.57 20.48
CA THR A 98 -2.41 9.26 20.84
C THR A 98 -2.80 8.50 19.58
N LEU A 99 -2.22 7.31 19.42
CA LEU A 99 -2.51 6.36 18.37
C LEU A 99 -3.21 5.15 19.00
N PHE A 100 -4.43 4.87 18.56
CA PHE A 100 -5.08 3.57 18.81
C PHE A 100 -4.60 2.61 17.72
N VAL A 101 -4.07 1.46 18.13
CA VAL A 101 -3.55 0.44 17.21
C VAL A 101 -4.39 -0.82 17.34
N THR A 102 -4.77 -1.41 16.20
CA THR A 102 -5.61 -2.61 16.17
C THR A 102 -5.22 -3.58 15.06
N SER A 103 -5.33 -4.88 15.33
CA SER A 103 -5.35 -5.95 14.33
C SER A 103 -6.68 -6.71 14.31
N ASP A 104 -7.66 -6.28 15.10
CA ASP A 104 -8.94 -6.97 15.29
C ASP A 104 -9.88 -6.78 14.08
N PRO A 105 -10.30 -7.86 13.39
CA PRO A 105 -11.18 -7.79 12.22
C PRO A 105 -12.49 -7.03 12.44
N ASP A 106 -13.07 -7.05 13.65
CA ASP A 106 -14.32 -6.33 13.93
C ASP A 106 -14.08 -4.82 13.95
N ASN A 107 -12.93 -4.39 14.48
CA ASN A 107 -12.51 -3.00 14.43
C ASN A 107 -12.18 -2.57 12.99
N LEU A 108 -11.53 -3.42 12.20
CA LEU A 108 -11.26 -3.12 10.80
C LEU A 108 -12.56 -3.03 9.98
N LYS A 109 -13.52 -3.92 10.22
CA LYS A 109 -14.87 -3.87 9.61
C LYS A 109 -15.61 -2.59 9.99
N ALA A 110 -15.55 -2.18 11.26
CA ALA A 110 -16.13 -0.94 11.73
C ALA A 110 -15.51 0.26 11.04
N LEU A 111 -14.18 0.36 11.10
CA LEU A 111 -13.40 1.46 10.54
C LEU A 111 -13.59 1.62 9.03
N LEU A 112 -13.64 0.51 8.29
CA LEU A 112 -13.61 0.51 6.83
C LEU A 112 -15.00 0.43 6.20
N ALA A 113 -16.01 -0.10 6.90
CA ALA A 113 -17.35 -0.30 6.34
C ALA A 113 -18.47 0.22 7.23
N THR A 114 -18.74 -0.37 8.40
CA THR A 114 -20.01 -0.12 9.12
C THR A 114 -20.07 1.25 9.79
N GLN A 115 -18.92 1.84 10.13
CA GLN A 115 -18.79 3.19 10.68
C GLN A 115 -17.98 4.10 9.75
N PHE A 116 -17.99 3.84 8.44
CA PHE A 116 -17.13 4.52 7.47
C PHE A 116 -17.11 6.05 7.57
N ASN A 117 -18.25 6.69 7.82
CA ASN A 117 -18.35 8.16 7.90
C ASN A 117 -17.76 8.77 9.18
N ASP A 118 -17.48 7.94 10.20
CA ASP A 118 -16.89 8.39 11.46
C ASP A 118 -15.38 8.62 11.32
N PHE A 119 -14.78 8.11 10.24
CA PHE A 119 -13.35 8.11 10.01
C PHE A 119 -12.97 8.73 8.65
N ALA A 120 -11.82 9.39 8.61
CA ALA A 120 -11.24 10.03 7.42
C ALA A 120 -9.78 9.60 7.23
N LEU A 121 -9.17 10.04 6.13
CA LEU A 121 -7.74 9.90 5.90
C LEU A 121 -6.91 10.87 6.77
N GLY A 122 -7.50 11.98 7.21
CA GLY A 122 -6.86 12.97 8.08
C GLY A 122 -5.69 13.68 7.39
N VAL A 123 -4.48 13.59 7.97
CA VAL A 123 -3.28 14.28 7.46
C VAL A 123 -2.72 13.71 6.15
N ARG A 124 -3.27 12.59 5.66
CA ARG A 124 -2.81 11.92 4.42
C ARG A 124 -2.75 12.87 3.22
N HIS A 125 -3.76 13.72 3.05
CA HIS A 125 -3.77 14.67 1.93
C HIS A 125 -2.47 15.49 1.90
N ALA A 126 -2.06 16.06 3.03
CA ALA A 126 -0.84 16.85 3.13
C ALA A 126 0.44 16.02 2.93
N HIS A 127 0.43 14.73 3.30
CA HIS A 127 1.56 13.83 3.04
C HIS A 127 1.81 13.67 1.55
N PHE A 128 0.75 13.35 0.79
CA PHE A 128 0.85 12.88 -0.60
C PHE A 128 0.63 13.97 -1.66
N LYS A 129 -0.02 15.09 -1.31
CA LYS A 129 -0.33 16.20 -2.23
C LYS A 129 0.85 16.67 -3.10
N PRO A 130 2.10 16.77 -2.61
CA PRO A 130 3.20 17.27 -3.43
C PRO A 130 3.47 16.48 -4.72
N LEU A 131 3.22 15.16 -4.71
CA LEU A 131 3.36 14.31 -5.88
C LEU A 131 2.01 13.97 -6.50
N LEU A 132 1.03 13.57 -5.68
CA LEU A 132 -0.23 13.01 -6.16
C LEU A 132 -1.35 14.02 -6.40
N GLY A 133 -1.23 15.23 -5.85
CA GLY A 133 -2.30 16.21 -5.89
C GLY A 133 -3.62 15.70 -5.30
N ASP A 134 -4.74 16.07 -5.94
CA ASP A 134 -6.09 15.78 -5.49
C ASP A 134 -6.66 14.56 -6.23
N GLY A 135 -6.74 13.41 -5.56
CA GLY A 135 -7.27 12.19 -6.17
C GLY A 135 -7.73 11.12 -5.19
N ILE A 136 -8.00 9.93 -5.74
CA ILE A 136 -8.68 8.85 -5.01
C ILE A 136 -7.97 8.40 -3.72
N PHE A 137 -6.64 8.54 -3.62
CA PHE A 137 -5.88 8.21 -2.40
C PHE A 137 -5.76 9.37 -1.41
N THR A 138 -5.93 10.61 -1.87
CA THR A 138 -5.63 11.81 -1.06
C THR A 138 -6.89 12.50 -0.55
N LEU A 139 -8.03 12.34 -1.23
CA LEU A 139 -9.28 13.03 -0.89
C LEU A 139 -10.19 12.22 0.06
N ASP A 140 -11.04 12.96 0.78
CA ASP A 140 -12.16 12.47 1.58
C ASP A 140 -13.52 12.98 1.05
N TYR A 141 -14.61 12.44 1.60
CA TYR A 141 -15.98 12.91 1.38
C TYR A 141 -16.38 13.02 -0.11
N SER A 142 -16.92 14.17 -0.54
CA SER A 142 -17.41 14.40 -1.90
C SER A 142 -16.30 14.31 -2.95
N GLY A 143 -15.12 14.89 -2.66
CA GLY A 143 -13.99 14.83 -3.59
C GLY A 143 -13.57 13.39 -3.88
N TRP A 144 -13.49 12.55 -2.84
CA TRP A 144 -13.22 11.13 -3.03
C TRP A 144 -14.32 10.40 -3.81
N LYS A 145 -15.60 10.68 -3.51
CA LYS A 145 -16.73 10.07 -4.24
C LYS A 145 -16.68 10.42 -5.73
N GLN A 146 -16.35 11.67 -6.06
CA GLN A 146 -16.19 12.13 -7.45
C GLN A 146 -15.02 11.43 -8.14
N SER A 147 -13.82 11.41 -7.54
CA SER A 147 -12.68 10.66 -8.09
C SER A 147 -13.00 9.18 -8.26
N ARG A 148 -13.66 8.54 -7.29
CA ARG A 148 -14.02 7.12 -7.39
C ARG A 148 -15.06 6.86 -8.48
N ALA A 149 -16.05 7.74 -8.64
CA ALA A 149 -17.06 7.62 -9.69
C ALA A 149 -16.44 7.76 -11.08
N LEU A 150 -15.48 8.68 -11.25
CA LEU A 150 -14.71 8.88 -12.47
C LEU A 150 -13.85 7.66 -12.82
N LEU A 151 -13.20 7.05 -11.83
CA LEU A 151 -12.22 5.98 -12.07
C LEU A 151 -12.83 4.58 -12.14
N ARG A 152 -13.90 4.29 -11.40
CA ARG A 152 -14.48 2.94 -11.29
C ARG A 152 -14.86 2.30 -12.64
N PRO A 153 -15.47 3.00 -13.62
CA PRO A 153 -15.84 2.41 -14.91
C PRO A 153 -14.66 1.86 -15.69
N ASN A 154 -13.46 2.39 -15.44
CA ASN A 154 -12.22 2.04 -16.13
C ASN A 154 -11.57 0.74 -15.62
N PHE A 155 -12.11 0.15 -14.55
CA PHE A 155 -11.69 -1.13 -14.00
C PHE A 155 -12.79 -2.21 -14.19
N SER A 156 -13.54 -2.12 -15.30
CA SER A 156 -14.48 -3.15 -15.71
C SER A 156 -13.74 -4.37 -16.28
N ARG A 157 -14.42 -5.52 -16.33
CA ARG A 157 -13.87 -6.80 -16.82
C ARG A 157 -13.32 -6.68 -18.25
N GLU A 158 -14.03 -5.99 -19.14
CA GLU A 158 -13.65 -5.83 -20.55
C GLU A 158 -12.33 -5.07 -20.68
N LYS A 159 -12.14 -4.02 -19.87
CA LYS A 159 -10.94 -3.16 -19.90
C LYS A 159 -9.72 -3.79 -19.21
N ILE A 160 -9.93 -4.77 -18.34
CA ILE A 160 -8.88 -5.47 -17.57
C ILE A 160 -8.38 -6.74 -18.29
N GLY A 161 -9.15 -7.30 -19.21
CA GLY A 161 -8.85 -8.57 -19.86
C GLY A 161 -7.73 -8.56 -20.90
N HIS A 162 -7.08 -7.40 -21.15
CA HIS A 162 -6.06 -7.21 -22.17
C HIS A 162 -4.68 -7.72 -21.73
N THR A 163 -4.58 -9.01 -21.43
CA THR A 163 -3.31 -9.67 -21.07
C THR A 163 -2.27 -9.60 -22.18
N HIS A 164 -2.69 -9.48 -23.44
CA HIS A 164 -1.81 -9.35 -24.60
C HIS A 164 -0.85 -8.15 -24.50
N MET A 165 -1.28 -7.02 -23.89
CA MET A 165 -0.41 -5.84 -23.72
C MET A 165 0.78 -6.13 -22.81
N LEU A 166 0.69 -7.16 -21.96
CA LEU A 166 1.79 -7.57 -21.08
C LEU A 166 2.85 -8.37 -21.83
N GLU A 167 2.50 -9.03 -22.94
CA GLU A 167 3.40 -9.98 -23.60
C GLU A 167 4.62 -9.28 -24.19
N ASP A 168 4.47 -8.12 -24.83
CA ASP A 168 5.61 -7.37 -25.39
C ASP A 168 6.61 -6.96 -24.29
N HIS A 169 6.12 -6.52 -23.14
CA HIS A 169 6.96 -6.20 -21.98
C HIS A 169 7.58 -7.46 -21.37
N LEU A 170 6.87 -8.59 -21.38
CA LEU A 170 7.41 -9.87 -20.92
C LEU A 170 8.52 -10.38 -21.82
N GLN A 171 8.41 -10.21 -23.14
CA GLN A 171 9.48 -10.59 -24.06
C GLN A 171 10.77 -9.81 -23.77
N ARG A 172 10.66 -8.50 -23.45
CA ARG A 172 11.80 -7.71 -22.97
C ARG A 172 12.34 -8.22 -21.63
N LEU A 173 11.45 -8.55 -20.68
CA LEU A 173 11.84 -9.17 -19.41
C LEU A 173 12.60 -10.48 -19.62
N PHE A 174 12.16 -11.33 -20.54
CA PHE A 174 12.82 -12.61 -20.87
C PHE A 174 14.20 -12.40 -21.48
N LYS A 175 14.40 -11.36 -22.30
CA LYS A 175 15.75 -11.01 -22.79
C LYS A 175 16.70 -10.71 -21.63
N HIS A 176 16.25 -9.94 -20.64
CA HIS A 176 17.03 -9.67 -19.42
C HIS A 176 17.36 -10.94 -18.65
N ILE A 177 16.38 -11.83 -18.48
CA ILE A 177 16.61 -13.11 -17.78
C ILE A 177 17.62 -13.99 -18.55
N ARG A 178 17.42 -14.20 -19.85
CA ARG A 178 18.27 -15.07 -20.68
C ARG A 178 19.70 -14.57 -20.82
N LYS A 179 19.91 -13.25 -20.77
CA LYS A 179 21.24 -12.61 -20.79
C LYS A 179 22.14 -13.11 -19.66
N HIS A 180 21.57 -13.55 -18.53
CA HIS A 180 22.35 -14.09 -17.41
C HIS A 180 22.80 -15.54 -17.64
N HIS A 181 22.35 -16.24 -18.69
CA HIS A 181 22.81 -17.61 -19.01
C HIS A 181 22.73 -18.61 -17.83
N GLY A 182 21.70 -18.49 -16.99
CA GLY A 182 21.52 -19.32 -15.80
C GLY A 182 22.33 -18.87 -14.58
N GLU A 183 23.07 -17.77 -14.66
CA GLU A 183 23.69 -17.12 -13.50
C GLU A 183 22.66 -16.35 -12.66
N LYS A 184 23.03 -15.99 -11.43
CA LYS A 184 22.15 -15.28 -10.51
C LYS A 184 21.96 -13.81 -10.89
N PHE A 185 20.75 -13.29 -10.70
CA PHE A 185 20.40 -11.89 -10.91
C PHE A 185 19.29 -11.44 -9.97
N ASN A 186 19.06 -10.13 -9.86
CA ASN A 186 18.01 -9.56 -9.02
C ASN A 186 16.69 -9.40 -9.80
N LEU A 187 15.82 -10.39 -9.73
CA LEU A 187 14.52 -10.39 -10.43
C LEU A 187 13.55 -9.34 -9.89
N GLN A 188 13.69 -8.92 -8.63
CA GLN A 188 12.85 -7.87 -8.04
C GLN A 188 13.01 -6.56 -8.81
N GLU A 189 14.26 -6.16 -9.12
CA GLU A 189 14.51 -4.94 -9.89
C GLU A 189 13.82 -4.97 -11.26
N LEU A 190 13.88 -6.10 -11.95
CA LEU A 190 13.22 -6.28 -13.24
C LEU A 190 11.70 -6.23 -13.11
N PHE A 191 11.09 -6.78 -12.05
CA PHE A 191 9.66 -6.62 -11.80
C PHE A 191 9.25 -5.17 -11.56
N PHE A 192 10.07 -4.39 -10.85
CA PHE A 192 9.80 -2.96 -10.65
C PHE A 192 9.93 -2.16 -11.95
N ARG A 193 10.84 -2.51 -12.86
CA ARG A 193 10.95 -1.91 -14.20
C ARG A 193 9.76 -2.32 -15.09
N PHE A 194 9.46 -3.63 -15.15
CA PHE A 194 8.33 -4.21 -15.88
C PHE A 194 7.00 -3.54 -15.53
N THR A 195 6.68 -3.44 -14.24
CA THR A 195 5.41 -2.85 -13.79
C THR A 195 5.31 -1.34 -14.04
N VAL A 196 6.43 -0.63 -14.25
CA VAL A 196 6.37 0.77 -14.68
C VAL A 196 5.95 0.83 -16.12
N ASP A 197 6.52 -0.03 -16.95
CA ASP A 197 6.26 -0.07 -18.38
C ASP A 197 4.81 -0.43 -18.64
N THR A 198 4.31 -1.50 -18.01
CA THR A 198 2.90 -1.91 -18.13
C THR A 198 1.95 -0.84 -17.60
N ALA A 199 2.25 -0.25 -16.43
CA ALA A 199 1.40 0.79 -15.86
C ALA A 199 1.41 2.09 -16.67
N THR A 200 2.57 2.51 -17.20
CA THR A 200 2.66 3.72 -18.02
C THR A 200 1.98 3.54 -19.37
N GLU A 201 2.11 2.37 -19.99
CA GLU A 201 1.38 2.05 -21.20
C GLU A 201 -0.13 2.03 -20.99
N PHE A 202 -0.60 1.33 -19.96
CA PHE A 202 -2.02 1.32 -19.61
C PHE A 202 -2.58 2.72 -19.31
N LEU A 203 -1.81 3.54 -18.58
CA LEU A 203 -2.28 4.85 -18.12
C LEU A 203 -2.20 5.93 -19.19
N PHE A 204 -1.07 6.01 -19.89
CA PHE A 204 -0.72 7.11 -20.80
C PHE A 204 -0.71 6.68 -22.28
N GLY A 205 -0.90 5.39 -22.56
CA GLY A 205 -0.84 4.80 -23.89
C GLY A 205 0.58 4.63 -24.42
N ASN A 206 1.59 4.88 -23.59
CA ASN A 206 3.01 4.80 -23.96
C ASN A 206 3.79 4.32 -22.73
N SER A 207 4.61 3.28 -22.93
CA SER A 207 5.57 2.82 -21.93
C SER A 207 6.69 3.86 -21.73
N VAL A 208 7.23 3.94 -20.51
CA VAL A 208 8.49 4.67 -20.27
C VAL A 208 9.72 3.92 -20.81
N GLU A 209 9.52 2.67 -21.23
CA GLU A 209 10.55 1.76 -21.74
C GLU A 209 11.67 1.52 -20.72
N GLY A 210 11.28 1.44 -19.45
CA GLY A 210 12.15 1.18 -18.33
C GLY A 210 12.90 -0.12 -18.46
N LEU A 211 12.40 -1.15 -19.15
CA LEU A 211 13.14 -2.39 -19.48
C LEU A 211 14.01 -2.30 -20.74
N ALA A 212 13.85 -1.30 -21.60
CA ALA A 212 14.69 -1.15 -22.78
C ALA A 212 16.04 -0.54 -22.38
N ASP A 213 17.12 -1.29 -22.56
CA ASP A 213 18.48 -0.76 -22.37
C ASP A 213 19.49 -1.47 -23.28
N GLU A 214 20.67 -0.84 -23.40
CA GLU A 214 21.76 -1.28 -24.26
C GLU A 214 22.20 -2.72 -23.96
N THR A 215 21.95 -3.19 -22.74
CA THR A 215 22.41 -4.50 -22.29
C THR A 215 21.59 -5.66 -22.84
N ILE A 216 20.40 -5.37 -23.37
CA ILE A 216 19.58 -6.30 -24.19
C ILE A 216 19.54 -5.89 -25.67
N GLY A 217 20.40 -4.96 -26.08
CA GLY A 217 20.51 -4.48 -27.46
C GLY A 217 19.37 -3.56 -27.90
N GLU A 218 18.65 -2.92 -26.98
CA GLU A 218 17.59 -1.96 -27.27
C GLU A 218 18.04 -0.53 -26.92
N TYR A 219 17.70 0.43 -27.78
CA TYR A 219 18.13 1.83 -27.66
C TYR A 219 16.89 2.74 -27.69
N PRO A 220 16.20 2.92 -26.55
CA PRO A 220 14.98 3.71 -26.52
C PRO A 220 15.30 5.19 -26.80
N THR A 221 14.39 5.88 -27.49
CA THR A 221 14.54 7.29 -27.83
C THR A 221 13.55 8.13 -27.03
N ALA A 222 14.07 9.11 -26.27
CA ALA A 222 13.22 9.99 -25.50
C ALA A 222 12.32 10.83 -26.42
N LEU A 223 11.02 10.85 -26.15
CA LEU A 223 10.06 11.73 -26.80
C LEU A 223 10.14 13.17 -26.27
N PHE A 224 10.63 13.33 -25.03
CA PHE A 224 10.79 14.63 -24.36
C PHE A 224 11.85 14.55 -23.25
N GLU A 225 12.36 15.71 -22.85
CA GLU A 225 13.33 15.84 -21.76
C GLU A 225 12.72 15.37 -20.42
N GLY A 226 13.41 14.48 -19.70
CA GLY A 226 12.94 13.95 -18.42
C GLY A 226 12.20 12.62 -18.49
N GLN A 227 12.00 12.04 -19.68
CA GLN A 227 11.28 10.77 -19.84
C GLN A 227 11.96 9.62 -19.10
N PHE A 228 13.26 9.43 -19.30
CA PHE A 228 13.99 8.30 -18.69
C PHE A 228 14.28 8.54 -17.21
N GLU A 229 14.35 9.79 -16.77
CA GLU A 229 14.48 10.17 -15.36
C GLU A 229 13.18 9.95 -14.57
N PHE A 230 12.05 9.69 -15.24
CA PHE A 230 10.77 9.46 -14.59
C PHE A 230 10.85 8.34 -13.55
N TYR A 231 11.44 7.19 -13.89
CA TYR A 231 11.52 6.03 -13.01
C TYR A 231 12.22 6.37 -11.68
N ASP A 232 13.42 6.94 -11.75
CA ASP A 232 14.22 7.29 -10.58
C ASP A 232 13.60 8.44 -9.78
N ALA A 233 13.06 9.45 -10.47
CA ALA A 233 12.36 10.56 -9.84
C ALA A 233 11.10 10.09 -9.11
N PHE A 234 10.35 9.16 -9.70
CA PHE A 234 9.16 8.58 -9.09
C PHE A 234 9.51 7.76 -7.85
N ASN A 235 10.51 6.87 -7.94
CA ASN A 235 11.03 6.11 -6.80
C ASN A 235 11.44 7.03 -5.64
N THR A 236 12.31 7.99 -5.92
CA THR A 236 12.82 8.94 -4.93
C THR A 236 11.68 9.73 -4.28
N SER A 237 10.68 10.13 -5.07
CA SER A 237 9.52 10.85 -4.55
C SER A 237 8.69 9.97 -3.61
N GLN A 238 8.45 8.70 -3.97
CA GLN A 238 7.70 7.75 -3.14
C GLN A 238 8.40 7.45 -1.80
N GLU A 239 9.73 7.38 -1.76
CA GLU A 239 10.49 7.21 -0.51
C GLU A 239 10.27 8.37 0.47
N VAL A 240 10.28 9.60 -0.05
CA VAL A 240 9.98 10.79 0.73
C VAL A 240 8.53 10.78 1.20
N LEU A 241 7.57 10.38 0.35
CA LEU A 241 6.16 10.24 0.72
C LEU A 241 5.93 9.19 1.82
N SER A 242 6.60 8.03 1.72
CA SER A 242 6.57 7.00 2.76
C SER A 242 7.06 7.57 4.10
N SER A 243 8.19 8.27 4.08
CA SER A 243 8.76 8.89 5.27
C SER A 243 7.83 9.96 5.86
N ARG A 244 7.18 10.78 5.02
CA ARG A 244 6.15 11.75 5.42
C ARG A 244 4.93 11.09 6.06
N ALA A 245 4.45 9.99 5.48
CA ALA A 245 3.33 9.23 6.03
C ALA A 245 3.66 8.65 7.40
N TRP A 246 4.85 8.07 7.57
CA TRP A 246 5.32 7.56 8.86
C TRP A 246 5.49 8.65 9.93
N LEU A 247 5.90 9.86 9.54
CA LEU A 247 6.02 11.00 10.45
C LEU A 247 4.66 11.59 10.89
N GLN A 248 3.54 11.18 10.29
CA GLN A 248 2.19 11.64 10.64
C GLN A 248 2.10 13.17 10.73
N LYS A 249 1.76 13.77 11.87
CA LYS A 249 1.66 15.24 12.02
C LYS A 249 3.00 15.97 11.86
N TRP A 250 4.12 15.25 11.96
CA TRP A 250 5.49 15.77 11.82
C TRP A 250 6.02 15.69 10.38
N TYR A 251 5.18 15.37 9.39
CA TYR A 251 5.56 15.21 7.99
C TYR A 251 6.32 16.41 7.40
N TRP A 252 6.10 17.61 7.93
CA TRP A 252 6.67 18.86 7.44
C TRP A 252 8.20 18.92 7.61
N ILE A 253 8.78 18.11 8.51
CA ILE A 253 10.23 17.94 8.66
C ILE A 253 10.84 17.25 7.43
N MET A 254 10.05 16.46 6.71
CA MET A 254 10.48 15.69 5.54
C MET A 254 10.09 16.39 4.23
N ASN A 255 10.88 17.40 3.85
CA ASN A 255 10.76 18.16 2.59
C ASN A 255 12.15 18.55 2.02
N PRO A 256 13.02 17.58 1.69
CA PRO A 256 14.34 17.90 1.16
C PRO A 256 14.23 18.58 -0.21
N PRO A 257 15.18 19.45 -0.61
CA PRO A 257 15.09 20.19 -1.88
C PRO A 257 14.96 19.30 -3.12
N TYR A 258 15.62 18.14 -3.14
CA TYR A 258 15.54 17.18 -4.25
C TYR A 258 14.12 16.65 -4.47
N PHE A 259 13.28 16.57 -3.42
CA PHE A 259 11.91 16.09 -3.53
C PHE A 259 11.08 16.95 -4.48
N ARG A 260 11.26 18.28 -4.45
CA ARG A 260 10.57 19.18 -5.37
C ARG A 260 11.04 19.00 -6.81
N ARG A 261 12.33 18.74 -7.02
CA ARG A 261 12.91 18.45 -8.34
C ARG A 261 12.34 17.15 -8.91
N CYS A 262 12.33 16.07 -8.13
CA CYS A 262 11.78 14.78 -8.55
C CYS A 262 10.28 14.87 -8.85
N ASN A 263 9.48 15.53 -8.00
CA ASN A 263 8.06 15.75 -8.27
C ASN A 263 7.83 16.52 -9.58
N LYS A 264 8.69 17.50 -9.89
CA LYS A 264 8.60 18.25 -11.16
C LYS A 264 8.84 17.35 -12.38
N ILE A 265 9.81 16.44 -12.33
CA ILE A 265 10.06 15.47 -13.42
C ILE A 265 8.84 14.58 -13.63
N VAL A 266 8.28 14.04 -12.53
CA VAL A 266 7.08 13.19 -12.58
C VAL A 266 5.87 13.96 -13.12
N HIS A 267 5.67 15.21 -12.69
CA HIS A 267 4.59 16.06 -13.18
C HIS A 267 4.77 16.40 -14.66
N ASN A 268 5.98 16.74 -15.10
CA ASN A 268 6.27 17.02 -16.51
C ASN A 268 5.95 15.81 -17.40
N PHE A 269 6.32 14.60 -16.97
CA PHE A 269 5.99 13.36 -17.68
C PHE A 269 4.48 13.20 -17.86
N ALA A 270 3.72 13.29 -16.77
CA ALA A 270 2.28 13.13 -16.82
C ALA A 270 1.59 14.28 -17.58
N ASP A 271 2.04 15.52 -17.38
CA ASP A 271 1.52 16.71 -18.07
C ASP A 271 1.78 16.63 -19.58
N PHE A 272 2.93 16.11 -20.04
CA PHE A 272 3.19 15.89 -21.46
C PHE A 272 2.10 15.02 -22.12
N TYR A 273 1.82 13.85 -21.54
CA TYR A 273 0.80 12.95 -22.08
C TYR A 273 -0.61 13.50 -21.95
N VAL A 274 -0.93 14.19 -20.84
CA VAL A 274 -2.22 14.87 -20.66
C VAL A 274 -2.42 15.92 -21.75
N GLN A 275 -1.44 16.76 -22.02
CA GLN A 275 -1.54 17.76 -23.10
C GLN A 275 -1.64 17.08 -24.48
N LYS A 276 -0.85 16.03 -24.72
CA LYS A 276 -0.93 15.24 -25.95
C LYS A 276 -2.34 14.71 -26.18
N ALA A 277 -2.98 14.14 -25.15
CA ALA A 277 -4.34 13.60 -25.24
C ALA A 277 -5.42 14.68 -25.36
N LEU A 278 -5.28 15.82 -24.66
CA LEU A 278 -6.23 16.93 -24.76
C LEU A 278 -6.22 17.62 -26.13
N ASN A 279 -5.08 17.58 -26.83
CA ASN A 279 -4.93 18.15 -28.17
C ASN A 279 -5.32 17.18 -29.29
N MET A 280 -5.60 15.90 -28.99
CA MET A 280 -6.09 14.94 -29.99
C MET A 280 -7.57 15.18 -30.31
N PRO A 281 -7.99 15.08 -31.59
CA PRO A 281 -9.40 15.02 -31.95
C PRO A 281 -10.12 13.87 -31.26
N GLN A 282 -11.41 14.07 -30.95
CA GLN A 282 -12.23 13.07 -30.26
C GLN A 282 -12.30 11.73 -31.02
N GLU A 283 -12.45 11.77 -32.35
CA GLU A 283 -12.47 10.58 -33.22
C GLU A 283 -11.17 9.78 -33.13
N GLU A 284 -10.02 10.46 -33.00
CA GLU A 284 -8.72 9.80 -32.85
C GLU A 284 -8.59 9.13 -31.48
N LEU A 285 -9.09 9.76 -30.40
CA LEU A 285 -9.11 9.18 -29.06
C LEU A 285 -10.00 7.93 -29.01
N GLU A 286 -11.15 7.96 -29.67
CA GLU A 286 -12.08 6.82 -29.75
C GLU A 286 -11.44 5.66 -30.51
N LYS A 287 -10.90 5.92 -31.70
CA LYS A 287 -10.20 4.90 -32.50
C LYS A 287 -9.03 4.26 -31.74
N LYS A 288 -8.18 5.07 -31.11
CA LYS A 288 -7.04 4.53 -30.34
C LYS A 288 -7.50 3.71 -29.12
N SER A 289 -8.64 4.05 -28.53
CA SER A 289 -9.21 3.30 -27.41
C SER A 289 -9.86 1.98 -27.85
N GLU A 290 -10.27 1.86 -29.11
CA GLU A 290 -10.77 0.61 -29.71
C GLU A 290 -9.62 -0.37 -30.02
N ASP A 291 -8.51 0.13 -30.55
CA ASP A 291 -7.31 -0.67 -30.87
C ASP A 291 -6.55 -1.12 -29.60
N GLY A 292 -6.59 -0.32 -28.53
CA GLY A 292 -5.96 -0.63 -27.25
C GLY A 292 -6.50 0.24 -26.13
N TYR A 293 -6.84 -0.37 -24.99
CA TYR A 293 -7.43 0.38 -23.88
C TYR A 293 -6.40 1.33 -23.23
N VAL A 294 -6.63 2.64 -23.32
CA VAL A 294 -5.79 3.67 -22.67
C VAL A 294 -6.60 4.48 -21.67
N PHE A 295 -6.20 4.42 -20.40
CA PHE A 295 -6.94 5.02 -19.30
C PHE A 295 -7.12 6.54 -19.42
N LEU A 296 -6.06 7.27 -19.79
CA LEU A 296 -6.11 8.71 -19.99
C LEU A 296 -7.14 9.12 -21.05
N TYR A 297 -7.26 8.36 -22.14
CA TYR A 297 -8.16 8.72 -23.23
C TYR A 297 -9.63 8.63 -22.80
N GLU A 298 -9.97 7.63 -21.99
CA GLU A 298 -11.29 7.52 -21.36
C GLU A 298 -11.56 8.67 -20.39
N LEU A 299 -10.58 9.06 -19.57
CA LEU A 299 -10.76 10.18 -18.65
C LEU A 299 -10.96 11.51 -19.38
N VAL A 300 -10.31 11.70 -20.53
CA VAL A 300 -10.46 12.90 -21.37
C VAL A 300 -11.87 13.02 -21.94
N LYS A 301 -12.64 11.92 -22.06
CA LYS A 301 -14.07 11.94 -22.44
C LYS A 301 -14.94 12.54 -21.33
N GLU A 302 -14.56 12.31 -20.07
CA GLU A 302 -15.31 12.74 -18.88
C GLU A 302 -14.91 14.14 -18.38
N THR A 303 -13.64 14.53 -18.56
CA THR A 303 -13.15 15.83 -18.10
C THR A 303 -12.01 16.36 -18.96
N LYS A 304 -12.02 17.68 -19.22
CA LYS A 304 -10.94 18.40 -19.91
C LYS A 304 -10.01 19.16 -18.96
N ASN A 305 -10.13 18.95 -17.64
CA ASN A 305 -9.27 19.63 -16.66
C ASN A 305 -7.90 18.93 -16.57
N PRO A 306 -6.80 19.55 -17.05
CA PRO A 306 -5.50 18.90 -17.12
C PRO A 306 -4.94 18.51 -15.76
N ARG A 307 -5.16 19.34 -14.72
CA ARG A 307 -4.69 19.03 -13.36
C ARG A 307 -5.42 17.82 -12.78
N LEU A 308 -6.73 17.75 -12.99
CA LEU A 308 -7.52 16.61 -12.51
C LEU A 308 -7.09 15.31 -13.19
N LEU A 309 -6.85 15.35 -14.50
CA LEU A 309 -6.35 14.20 -15.27
C LEU A 309 -5.00 13.74 -14.74
N ARG A 310 -4.02 14.65 -14.63
CA ARG A 310 -2.69 14.34 -14.08
C ARG A 310 -2.78 13.73 -12.69
N ASP A 311 -3.51 14.38 -11.79
CA ASP A 311 -3.60 13.96 -10.40
C ASP A 311 -4.24 12.56 -10.31
N GLN A 312 -5.31 12.26 -11.07
CA GLN A 312 -5.88 10.89 -11.10
C GLN A 312 -4.91 9.86 -11.67
N LEU A 313 -4.19 10.17 -12.75
CA LEU A 313 -3.22 9.26 -13.37
C LEU A 313 -2.09 8.91 -12.40
N LEU A 314 -1.51 9.89 -11.71
CA LEU A 314 -0.46 9.66 -10.72
C LEU A 314 -0.96 8.88 -9.51
N ASN A 315 -2.22 9.09 -9.10
CA ASN A 315 -2.83 8.30 -8.04
C ASN A 315 -2.91 6.81 -8.44
N ILE A 316 -3.31 6.49 -9.68
CA ILE A 316 -3.35 5.10 -10.16
C ILE A 316 -1.94 4.54 -10.40
N MET A 317 -0.99 5.36 -10.87
CA MET A 317 0.40 4.95 -11.10
C MET A 317 1.07 4.38 -9.84
N ILE A 318 0.93 5.07 -8.69
CA ILE A 318 1.44 4.55 -7.40
C ILE A 318 0.76 3.22 -7.03
N ALA A 319 -0.53 3.09 -7.34
CA ALA A 319 -1.29 1.90 -6.95
C ALA A 319 -0.93 0.66 -7.78
N GLY A 320 -0.78 0.82 -9.10
CA GLY A 320 -0.62 -0.31 -10.04
C GLY A 320 0.79 -0.86 -10.12
N ARG A 321 1.82 -0.05 -9.81
CA ARG A 321 3.22 -0.43 -10.00
C ARG A 321 3.78 -1.24 -8.83
N ASP A 322 4.10 -0.57 -7.72
CA ASP A 322 4.90 -1.15 -6.64
C ASP A 322 4.17 -2.29 -5.90
N THR A 323 2.83 -2.29 -5.92
CA THR A 323 2.03 -3.35 -5.28
C THR A 323 2.12 -4.68 -6.04
N THR A 324 2.01 -4.64 -7.37
CA THR A 324 2.12 -5.82 -8.25
C THR A 324 3.57 -6.30 -8.31
N ALA A 325 4.54 -5.40 -8.41
CA ALA A 325 5.96 -5.77 -8.38
C ALA A 325 6.34 -6.48 -7.08
N GLY A 326 5.87 -5.97 -5.93
CA GLY A 326 6.04 -6.61 -4.63
C GLY A 326 5.40 -8.00 -4.58
N LEU A 327 4.15 -8.14 -5.03
CA LEU A 327 3.45 -9.43 -5.09
C LEU A 327 4.25 -10.46 -5.91
N MET A 328 4.71 -10.10 -7.11
CA MET A 328 5.52 -11.00 -7.94
C MET A 328 6.85 -11.32 -7.28
N SER A 329 7.53 -10.34 -6.68
CA SER A 329 8.80 -10.55 -5.99
C SER A 329 8.68 -11.54 -4.83
N PHE A 330 7.69 -11.38 -3.95
CA PHE A 330 7.45 -12.32 -2.86
C PHE A 330 6.96 -13.69 -3.34
N THR A 331 6.22 -13.74 -4.45
CA THR A 331 5.81 -15.01 -5.05
C THR A 331 7.02 -15.83 -5.49
N PHE A 332 7.91 -15.23 -6.29
CA PHE A 332 9.10 -15.93 -6.79
C PHE A 332 10.15 -16.20 -5.70
N TYR A 333 10.18 -15.39 -4.63
CA TYR A 333 10.97 -15.68 -3.43
C TYR A 333 10.52 -16.98 -2.74
N GLU A 334 9.22 -17.17 -2.53
CA GLU A 334 8.71 -18.40 -1.92
C GLU A 334 8.89 -19.58 -2.86
N LEU A 335 8.66 -19.40 -4.17
CA LEU A 335 8.84 -20.45 -5.16
C LEU A 335 10.30 -20.93 -5.27
N SER A 336 11.29 -20.04 -5.17
CA SER A 336 12.72 -20.44 -5.22
C SER A 336 13.13 -21.30 -4.03
N LYS A 337 12.49 -21.11 -2.87
CA LYS A 337 12.74 -21.87 -1.64
C LYS A 337 11.84 -23.08 -1.45
N ARG A 338 10.79 -23.23 -2.26
CA ARG A 338 9.77 -24.28 -2.14
C ARG A 338 9.61 -25.07 -3.44
N PRO A 339 10.52 -26.03 -3.72
CA PRO A 339 10.41 -26.88 -4.89
C PRO A 339 9.08 -27.66 -4.97
N ASP A 340 8.50 -27.98 -3.82
CA ASP A 340 7.20 -28.65 -3.71
C ASP A 340 6.03 -27.78 -4.20
N VAL A 341 6.06 -26.48 -3.88
CA VAL A 341 5.07 -25.50 -4.34
C VAL A 341 5.29 -25.17 -5.82
N TRP A 342 6.55 -25.01 -6.24
CA TRP A 342 6.92 -24.80 -7.64
C TRP A 342 6.45 -25.94 -8.54
N ALA A 343 6.62 -27.19 -8.12
CA ALA A 343 6.20 -28.36 -8.88
C ALA A 343 4.68 -28.41 -9.10
N LYS A 344 3.87 -28.15 -8.06
CA LYS A 344 2.40 -28.12 -8.16
C LYS A 344 1.90 -26.98 -9.04
N LEU A 345 2.54 -25.80 -8.94
CA LEU A 345 2.22 -24.68 -9.82
C LEU A 345 2.52 -25.02 -11.28
N LYS A 346 3.71 -25.59 -11.55
CA LYS A 346 4.10 -26.05 -12.89
C LYS A 346 3.09 -27.03 -13.47
N GLU A 347 2.71 -28.05 -12.71
CA GLU A 347 1.74 -29.05 -13.13
C GLU A 347 0.43 -28.39 -13.60
N GLU A 348 -0.15 -27.50 -12.79
CA GLU A 348 -1.39 -26.80 -13.15
C GLU A 348 -1.24 -25.92 -14.40
N ILE A 349 -0.14 -25.16 -14.50
CA ILE A 349 0.10 -24.25 -15.63
C ILE A 349 0.35 -25.04 -16.92
N TYR A 350 1.13 -26.12 -16.87
CA TYR A 350 1.46 -26.94 -18.04
C TYR A 350 0.25 -27.71 -18.54
N GLU A 351 -0.57 -28.27 -17.63
CA GLU A 351 -1.82 -28.94 -18.01
C GLU A 351 -2.76 -27.97 -18.75
N LYS A 352 -2.95 -26.76 -18.21
CA LYS A 352 -3.91 -25.79 -18.76
C LYS A 352 -3.40 -25.09 -20.02
N PHE A 353 -2.13 -24.71 -20.05
CA PHE A 353 -1.60 -23.80 -21.06
C PHE A 353 -0.39 -24.34 -21.84
N GLY A 354 0.10 -25.54 -21.54
CA GLY A 354 1.33 -26.07 -22.14
C GLY A 354 2.59 -25.36 -21.64
N SER A 355 3.74 -25.71 -22.23
CA SER A 355 5.06 -25.20 -21.83
C SER A 355 6.01 -25.12 -23.03
N GLY A 356 7.03 -24.26 -22.96
CA GLY A 356 8.03 -24.13 -24.04
C GLY A 356 7.38 -23.90 -25.40
N LYS A 357 7.71 -24.74 -26.39
CA LYS A 357 7.19 -24.61 -27.77
C LYS A 357 5.70 -24.94 -27.92
N ASP A 358 5.14 -25.72 -26.98
CA ASP A 358 3.73 -26.10 -26.97
C ASP A 358 2.89 -25.16 -26.08
N ALA A 359 3.47 -24.03 -25.63
CA ALA A 359 2.78 -23.02 -24.85
C ALA A 359 1.69 -22.33 -25.69
N ARG A 360 0.46 -22.40 -25.20
CA ARG A 360 -0.73 -21.72 -25.75
C ARG A 360 -0.91 -20.39 -25.02
N VAL A 361 -0.11 -19.41 -25.38
CA VAL A 361 -0.10 -18.09 -24.72
C VAL A 361 -1.44 -17.38 -24.89
N GLU A 362 -2.06 -17.54 -26.05
CA GLU A 362 -3.40 -17.05 -26.41
C GLU A 362 -4.52 -17.58 -25.50
N ASP A 363 -4.33 -18.76 -24.89
CA ASP A 363 -5.29 -19.34 -23.95
C ASP A 363 -5.21 -18.67 -22.56
N ILE A 364 -4.16 -17.90 -22.27
CA ILE A 364 -3.96 -17.23 -20.98
C ILE A 364 -4.74 -15.91 -20.94
N THR A 365 -6.00 -16.04 -20.53
CA THR A 365 -6.96 -14.94 -20.44
C THR A 365 -7.37 -14.71 -18.99
N PHE A 366 -8.03 -13.59 -18.72
CA PHE A 366 -8.65 -13.31 -17.42
C PHE A 366 -9.51 -14.48 -16.91
N GLU A 367 -10.31 -15.11 -17.77
CA GLU A 367 -11.20 -16.20 -17.38
C GLU A 367 -10.50 -17.52 -17.12
N THR A 368 -9.47 -17.84 -17.90
CA THR A 368 -8.75 -19.10 -17.73
C THR A 368 -7.81 -19.04 -16.52
N LEU A 369 -7.14 -17.90 -16.30
CA LEU A 369 -6.34 -17.64 -15.08
C LEU A 369 -7.18 -17.75 -13.81
N LYS A 370 -8.42 -17.24 -13.81
CA LYS A 370 -9.33 -17.35 -12.66
C LYS A 370 -9.71 -18.80 -12.32
N LYS A 371 -9.59 -19.72 -13.29
CA LYS A 371 -9.82 -21.16 -13.12
C LYS A 371 -8.57 -21.92 -12.68
N CYS A 372 -7.40 -21.27 -12.57
CA CYS A 372 -6.20 -21.84 -11.97
C CYS A 372 -6.33 -21.80 -10.44
N THR A 373 -6.70 -22.94 -9.88
CA THR A 373 -7.03 -23.09 -8.46
C THR A 373 -5.76 -22.99 -7.60
N TYR A 374 -4.68 -23.67 -7.99
CA TYR A 374 -3.44 -23.65 -7.24
C TYR A 374 -2.73 -22.29 -7.34
N LEU A 375 -2.70 -21.67 -8.52
CA LEU A 375 -2.22 -20.29 -8.69
C LEU A 375 -2.98 -19.30 -7.79
N LYS A 376 -4.31 -19.46 -7.69
CA LYS A 376 -5.12 -18.64 -6.77
C LYS A 376 -4.76 -18.88 -5.31
N PHE A 377 -4.53 -20.13 -4.91
CA PHE A 377 -4.07 -20.47 -3.56
C PHE A 377 -2.71 -19.84 -3.24
N LEU A 378 -1.78 -19.93 -4.19
CA LEU A 378 -0.47 -19.31 -4.10
C LEU A 378 -0.56 -17.79 -3.90
N ILE A 379 -1.26 -17.09 -4.80
CA ILE A 379 -1.41 -15.63 -4.72
C ILE A 379 -2.08 -15.21 -3.41
N ASN A 380 -3.09 -15.95 -2.95
CA ASN A 380 -3.74 -15.65 -1.69
C ASN A 380 -2.79 -15.81 -0.49
N GLU A 381 -1.98 -16.87 -0.49
CA GLU A 381 -1.03 -17.10 0.58
C GLU A 381 0.11 -16.08 0.56
N VAL A 382 0.60 -15.69 -0.62
CA VAL A 382 1.59 -14.62 -0.77
C VAL A 382 1.01 -13.30 -0.25
N LEU A 383 -0.22 -12.93 -0.60
CA LEU A 383 -0.83 -11.68 -0.11
C LEU A 383 -1.19 -11.72 1.38
N ARG A 384 -1.43 -12.90 1.96
CA ARG A 384 -1.59 -13.09 3.40
C ARG A 384 -0.28 -12.88 4.14
N MET A 385 0.79 -13.53 3.67
CA MET A 385 2.11 -13.44 4.29
C MET A 385 2.76 -12.08 4.02
N TYR A 386 2.65 -11.56 2.81
CA TYR A 386 3.32 -10.36 2.37
C TYR A 386 2.31 -9.34 1.82
N PRO A 387 1.38 -8.82 2.66
CA PRO A 387 0.42 -7.84 2.20
C PRO A 387 1.16 -6.61 1.70
N SER A 388 0.82 -6.14 0.49
CA SER A 388 1.54 -5.03 -0.15
C SER A 388 1.57 -3.78 0.73
N VAL A 389 0.50 -3.53 1.50
CA VAL A 389 0.43 -2.42 2.48
C VAL A 389 0.21 -2.99 3.89
N PRO A 390 1.26 -3.09 4.73
CA PRO A 390 1.20 -3.83 5.99
C PRO A 390 0.46 -3.10 7.11
N ILE A 391 0.43 -1.76 7.06
CA ILE A 391 -0.19 -0.86 8.03
C ILE A 391 -0.92 0.26 7.32
N ASN A 392 -2.08 0.63 7.84
CA ASN A 392 -2.88 1.73 7.32
C ASN A 392 -3.37 2.64 8.44
N TYR A 393 -3.66 3.89 8.10
CA TYR A 393 -4.10 4.91 9.05
C TYR A 393 -5.47 5.49 8.70
N ARG A 394 -6.25 5.79 9.74
CA ARG A 394 -7.47 6.60 9.71
C ARG A 394 -7.49 7.58 10.87
N PHE A 395 -8.31 8.61 10.77
CA PHE A 395 -8.52 9.58 11.82
C PHE A 395 -10.00 9.68 12.16
N ALA A 396 -10.33 9.74 13.45
CA ALA A 396 -11.71 9.91 13.88
C ALA A 396 -12.18 11.36 13.63
N ASN A 397 -13.28 11.53 12.91
CA ASN A 397 -13.87 12.84 12.61
C ASN A 397 -14.75 13.39 13.74
N LYS A 398 -15.17 12.51 14.65
CA LYS A 398 -15.96 12.80 15.85
C LYS A 398 -15.56 11.85 16.98
N HIS A 399 -15.99 12.15 18.20
CA HIS A 399 -15.91 11.18 19.29
C HIS A 399 -16.80 9.98 18.92
N THR A 400 -16.22 8.79 18.90
CA THR A 400 -16.90 7.57 18.46
C THR A 400 -16.33 6.37 19.22
N THR A 401 -16.72 5.16 18.83
CA THR A 401 -16.24 3.91 19.39
C THR A 401 -15.80 2.95 18.31
N LEU A 402 -14.85 2.09 18.65
CA LEU A 402 -14.60 0.86 17.89
C LEU A 402 -15.13 -0.34 18.70
N PRO A 403 -15.63 -1.41 18.06
CA PRO A 403 -16.29 -2.52 18.76
C PRO A 403 -15.46 -3.24 19.82
N ARG A 404 -14.14 -3.27 19.68
CA ARG A 404 -13.21 -4.06 20.50
C ARG A 404 -12.06 -3.21 21.03
N GLY A 405 -11.48 -3.66 22.15
CA GLY A 405 -10.28 -3.08 22.79
C GLY A 405 -10.53 -2.30 24.08
N GLY A 406 -11.79 -2.11 24.49
CA GLY A 406 -12.15 -1.49 25.76
C GLY A 406 -12.34 -2.51 26.88
N GLY A 407 -12.05 -2.10 28.12
CA GLY A 407 -12.23 -2.93 29.31
C GLY A 407 -11.05 -3.88 29.57
N ASP A 408 -11.10 -4.61 30.69
CA ASP A 408 -9.96 -5.41 31.18
C ASP A 408 -9.59 -6.58 30.24
N ASP A 409 -10.57 -7.11 29.50
CA ASP A 409 -10.40 -8.22 28.55
C ASP A 409 -10.48 -7.77 27.07
N GLY A 410 -10.52 -6.46 26.82
CA GLY A 410 -10.67 -5.88 25.48
C GLY A 410 -11.99 -6.22 24.77
N SER A 411 -12.99 -6.78 25.46
CA SER A 411 -14.23 -7.24 24.84
C SER A 411 -15.25 -6.14 24.58
N LYS A 412 -15.12 -5.01 25.27
CA LYS A 412 -16.07 -3.89 25.23
C LYS A 412 -15.65 -2.85 24.18
N PRO A 413 -16.58 -1.95 23.79
CA PRO A 413 -16.26 -0.87 22.86
C PRO A 413 -15.13 0.02 23.36
N ALA A 414 -14.15 0.25 22.50
CA ALA A 414 -13.04 1.17 22.73
C ALA A 414 -13.49 2.60 22.43
N PHE A 415 -13.32 3.53 23.38
CA PHE A 415 -13.58 4.95 23.12
C PHE A 415 -12.48 5.57 22.24
N ILE A 416 -12.89 6.20 21.15
CA ILE A 416 -11.99 6.89 20.21
C ILE A 416 -12.30 8.39 20.22
N GLU A 417 -11.32 9.18 20.63
CA GLU A 417 -11.46 10.64 20.65
C GLU A 417 -11.41 11.22 19.23
N LYS A 418 -12.17 12.29 18.99
CA LYS A 418 -12.07 13.06 17.74
C LYS A 418 -10.61 13.48 17.51
N GLY A 419 -10.10 13.24 16.31
CA GLY A 419 -8.74 13.58 15.90
C GLY A 419 -7.67 12.55 16.29
N SER A 420 -8.03 11.50 17.04
CA SER A 420 -7.14 10.37 17.26
C SER A 420 -6.79 9.69 15.94
N CYS A 421 -5.53 9.26 15.82
CA CYS A 421 -5.09 8.39 14.74
C CYS A 421 -5.40 6.94 15.11
N ILE A 422 -5.88 6.16 14.14
CA ILE A 422 -6.12 4.72 14.24
C ILE A 422 -5.18 4.06 13.24
N GLY A 423 -4.21 3.29 13.73
CA GLY A 423 -3.36 2.43 12.93
C GLY A 423 -3.90 1.01 12.92
N TYR A 424 -4.23 0.46 11.75
CA TYR A 424 -4.63 -0.94 11.65
C TYR A 424 -3.60 -1.78 10.88
N LEU A 425 -3.24 -2.92 11.45
CA LEU A 425 -2.14 -3.77 11.00
C LEU A 425 -2.69 -5.02 10.31
N VAL A 426 -2.87 -4.90 9.00
CA VAL A 426 -3.27 -6.03 8.14
C VAL A 426 -2.25 -7.17 8.25
N SER A 427 -0.96 -6.82 8.31
CA SER A 427 0.14 -7.79 8.37
C SER A 427 0.18 -8.61 9.66
N ALA A 428 -0.24 -8.05 10.79
CA ALA A 428 -0.38 -8.78 12.05
C ALA A 428 -1.66 -9.63 12.06
N MET A 429 -2.78 -9.06 11.61
CA MET A 429 -4.06 -9.77 11.50
C MET A 429 -3.94 -11.02 10.62
N HIS A 430 -3.25 -10.93 9.48
CA HIS A 430 -3.06 -12.04 8.54
C HIS A 430 -2.19 -13.17 9.06
N ARG A 431 -1.46 -12.95 10.16
CA ARG A 431 -0.63 -13.95 10.84
C ARG A 431 -1.24 -14.44 12.15
N ASN A 432 -2.38 -13.90 12.56
CA ASN A 432 -2.94 -14.24 13.86
C ASN A 432 -3.40 -15.72 13.88
N PRO A 433 -2.85 -16.57 14.77
CA PRO A 433 -3.24 -17.98 14.90
C PRO A 433 -4.73 -18.19 15.16
N LYS A 434 -5.41 -17.21 15.77
CA LYS A 434 -6.87 -17.22 16.00
C LYS A 434 -7.67 -17.43 14.72
N TYR A 435 -7.18 -16.94 13.58
CA TYR A 435 -7.89 -17.00 12.29
C TYR A 435 -7.28 -18.03 11.32
N TYR A 436 -6.01 -18.38 11.50
CA TYR A 436 -5.26 -19.21 10.55
C TYR A 436 -4.67 -20.49 11.13
N GLY A 437 -4.88 -20.77 12.43
CA GLY A 437 -4.35 -21.95 13.12
C GLY A 437 -2.91 -21.80 13.58
N ALA A 438 -2.37 -22.85 14.21
CA ALA A 438 -1.01 -22.85 14.75
C ALA A 438 0.08 -22.68 13.67
N ASP A 439 -0.21 -23.04 12.42
CA ASP A 439 0.67 -22.88 11.27
C ASP A 439 0.50 -21.52 10.56
N SER A 440 -0.05 -20.51 11.24
CA SER A 440 -0.32 -19.18 10.66
C SER A 440 0.93 -18.45 10.17
N HIS A 441 2.10 -18.78 10.70
CA HIS A 441 3.38 -18.22 10.30
C HIS A 441 4.06 -19.02 9.18
N GLU A 442 3.52 -20.19 8.80
CA GLU A 442 4.04 -21.00 7.71
C GLU A 442 3.46 -20.56 6.37
N PHE A 443 4.31 -20.53 5.34
CA PHE A 443 3.87 -20.33 3.96
C PHE A 443 3.28 -21.64 3.42
N LYS A 444 1.94 -21.70 3.32
CA LYS A 444 1.20 -22.91 2.94
C LYS A 444 0.01 -22.58 2.03
N PRO A 445 0.22 -22.54 0.70
CA PRO A 445 -0.85 -22.31 -0.27
C PRO A 445 -2.05 -23.26 -0.07
N GLU A 446 -1.80 -24.51 0.30
CA GLU A 446 -2.81 -25.54 0.50
C GLU A 446 -3.83 -25.22 1.60
N ARG A 447 -3.56 -24.25 2.51
CA ARG A 447 -4.58 -23.86 3.50
C ARG A 447 -5.85 -23.34 2.83
N TRP A 448 -5.72 -22.75 1.64
CA TRP A 448 -6.85 -22.21 0.89
C TRP A 448 -7.71 -23.29 0.22
N ALA A 449 -7.27 -24.56 0.27
CA ALA A 449 -8.10 -25.71 -0.09
C ALA A 449 -9.07 -26.12 1.03
N ASP A 450 -8.79 -25.74 2.27
CA ASP A 450 -9.65 -26.01 3.42
C ASP A 450 -10.96 -25.20 3.31
N LYS A 451 -12.09 -25.90 3.28
CA LYS A 451 -13.43 -25.29 3.17
C LYS A 451 -13.88 -24.65 4.48
N ASP A 452 -13.27 -25.03 5.60
CA ASP A 452 -13.57 -24.48 6.92
C ASP A 452 -12.81 -23.17 7.18
N LEU A 453 -11.73 -22.91 6.43
CA LEU A 453 -11.03 -21.62 6.46
C LEU A 453 -11.92 -20.50 5.86
N LYS A 454 -12.57 -19.75 6.75
CA LYS A 454 -13.42 -18.60 6.40
C LYS A 454 -12.96 -17.33 7.12
N PRO A 455 -11.86 -16.71 6.68
CA PRO A 455 -11.24 -15.61 7.42
C PRO A 455 -12.12 -14.35 7.45
N GLY A 456 -13.04 -14.17 6.49
CA GLY A 456 -13.92 -13.00 6.47
C GLY A 456 -13.10 -11.69 6.47
N TRP A 457 -13.29 -10.85 7.49
CA TRP A 457 -12.52 -9.61 7.65
C TRP A 457 -11.08 -9.84 8.16
N ALA A 458 -10.70 -11.06 8.54
CA ALA A 458 -9.33 -11.43 8.86
C ALA A 458 -8.44 -11.65 7.62
N TYR A 459 -8.98 -11.46 6.41
CA TYR A 459 -8.23 -11.44 5.15
C TYR A 459 -8.60 -10.18 4.33
N LEU A 460 -7.64 -9.26 4.16
CA LEU A 460 -7.83 -7.92 3.59
C LEU A 460 -6.64 -7.51 2.69
N PRO A 461 -6.25 -8.33 1.71
CA PRO A 461 -5.15 -7.99 0.81
C PRO A 461 -5.41 -6.71 -0.02
N PHE A 462 -6.69 -6.40 -0.27
CA PHE A 462 -7.14 -5.24 -1.05
C PHE A 462 -8.00 -4.26 -0.23
N ASN A 463 -7.90 -4.32 1.11
CA ASN A 463 -8.80 -3.65 2.06
C ASN A 463 -10.27 -4.05 1.89
N GLY A 464 -11.20 -3.31 2.53
CA GLY A 464 -12.63 -3.56 2.46
C GLY A 464 -13.47 -2.27 2.51
N GLY A 465 -14.79 -2.43 2.38
CA GLY A 465 -15.75 -1.32 2.46
C GLY A 465 -15.71 -0.34 1.28
N PRO A 466 -16.22 0.89 1.42
CA PRO A 466 -16.35 1.84 0.31
C PRO A 466 -15.03 2.19 -0.38
N ARG A 467 -13.90 2.13 0.35
CA ARG A 467 -12.54 2.40 -0.15
C ARG A 467 -11.77 1.16 -0.62
N ILE A 468 -12.44 0.01 -0.82
CA ILE A 468 -11.82 -1.19 -1.40
C ILE A 468 -11.12 -0.88 -2.73
N CYS A 469 -9.98 -1.53 -2.97
CA CYS A 469 -9.14 -1.33 -4.16
C CYS A 469 -9.97 -1.49 -5.45
N LEU A 470 -9.87 -0.51 -6.36
CA LEU A 470 -10.52 -0.60 -7.68
C LEU A 470 -9.79 -1.59 -8.59
N GLY A 471 -8.47 -1.61 -8.53
CA GLY A 471 -7.61 -2.43 -9.38
C GLY A 471 -7.39 -3.86 -8.89
N GLN A 472 -8.19 -4.39 -7.94
CA GLN A 472 -7.97 -5.72 -7.38
C GLN A 472 -7.90 -6.81 -8.45
N GLN A 473 -8.89 -6.84 -9.35
CA GLN A 473 -8.93 -7.85 -10.41
C GLN A 473 -7.81 -7.64 -11.42
N PHE A 474 -7.46 -6.39 -11.72
CA PHE A 474 -6.35 -6.04 -12.60
C PHE A 474 -5.03 -6.57 -12.05
N ALA A 475 -4.68 -6.22 -10.81
CA ALA A 475 -3.42 -6.64 -10.18
C ALA A 475 -3.28 -8.16 -10.06
N ILE A 476 -4.36 -8.87 -9.69
CA ILE A 476 -4.34 -10.34 -9.62
C ILE A 476 -4.14 -10.94 -11.01
N THR A 477 -4.80 -10.38 -12.03
CA THR A 477 -4.70 -10.90 -13.41
C THR A 477 -3.33 -10.67 -13.99
N GLU A 478 -2.79 -9.46 -13.83
CA GLU A 478 -1.44 -9.09 -14.27
C GLU A 478 -0.39 -10.00 -13.61
N ALA A 479 -0.41 -10.12 -12.27
CA ALA A 479 0.51 -11.02 -11.57
C ALA A 479 0.33 -12.48 -12.00
N SER A 480 -0.91 -12.96 -12.12
CA SER A 480 -1.20 -14.33 -12.56
C SER A 480 -0.67 -14.63 -13.96
N TYR A 481 -0.83 -13.68 -14.89
CA TYR A 481 -0.33 -13.78 -16.26
C TYR A 481 1.20 -13.88 -16.26
N VAL A 482 1.88 -12.96 -15.58
CA VAL A 482 3.34 -12.94 -15.48
C VAL A 482 3.89 -14.22 -14.84
N ILE A 483 3.26 -14.67 -13.73
CA ILE A 483 3.65 -15.92 -13.05
C ILE A 483 3.50 -17.10 -14.02
N ALA A 484 2.35 -17.25 -14.68
CA ALA A 484 2.10 -18.34 -15.62
C ALA A 484 3.12 -18.34 -16.77
N ARG A 485 3.39 -17.17 -17.37
CA ARG A 485 4.34 -17.03 -18.47
C ARG A 485 5.78 -17.33 -18.06
N LEU A 486 6.24 -16.87 -16.90
CA LEU A 486 7.57 -17.21 -16.38
C LEU A 486 7.70 -18.71 -16.08
N VAL A 487 6.64 -19.35 -15.56
CA VAL A 487 6.60 -20.79 -15.32
C VAL A 487 6.66 -21.61 -16.63
N GLN A 488 6.00 -21.13 -17.69
CA GLN A 488 6.04 -21.75 -19.02
C GLN A 488 7.40 -21.62 -19.70
N GLU A 489 8.07 -20.48 -19.50
CA GLU A 489 9.31 -20.14 -20.17
C GLU A 489 10.53 -20.75 -19.47
N PHE A 490 10.55 -20.71 -18.13
CA PHE A 490 11.68 -21.17 -17.32
C PHE A 490 11.24 -22.31 -16.40
N PRO A 491 11.50 -23.59 -16.75
CA PRO A 491 11.08 -24.74 -15.93
C PRO A 491 11.81 -24.83 -14.58
N ASN A 492 12.97 -24.19 -14.47
CA ASN A 492 13.84 -24.28 -13.29
C ASN A 492 14.04 -22.90 -12.65
N ILE A 493 13.95 -22.87 -11.32
CA ILE A 493 14.27 -21.73 -10.48
C ILE A 493 15.19 -22.18 -9.35
N PHE A 494 16.22 -21.40 -9.08
CA PHE A 494 17.15 -21.65 -7.98
C PHE A 494 17.28 -20.42 -7.09
N ASP A 495 17.29 -20.66 -5.78
CA ASP A 495 17.45 -19.65 -4.75
C ASP A 495 18.92 -19.19 -4.64
N HIS A 496 19.14 -17.88 -4.64
CA HIS A 496 20.44 -17.25 -4.38
C HIS A 496 20.31 -16.12 -3.36
N ASP A 497 19.33 -16.21 -2.45
CA ASP A 497 19.12 -15.25 -1.38
C ASP A 497 20.43 -14.94 -0.63
N PRO A 498 20.85 -13.66 -0.54
CA PRO A 498 22.05 -13.27 0.19
C PRO A 498 21.96 -13.56 1.69
N GLU A 499 20.75 -13.69 2.25
CA GLU A 499 20.51 -13.88 3.68
C GLU A 499 19.62 -15.11 3.95
N PRO A 500 20.02 -16.33 3.55
CA PRO A 500 19.14 -17.51 3.58
C PRO A 500 18.77 -17.96 5.00
N ALA A 501 19.56 -17.56 6.00
CA ALA A 501 19.27 -17.82 7.42
C ALA A 501 18.14 -16.94 7.97
N ASN A 502 17.81 -15.84 7.29
CA ASN A 502 16.74 -14.92 7.68
C ASN A 502 15.45 -15.34 6.96
N TYR A 503 14.72 -16.30 7.52
CA TYR A 503 13.37 -16.66 7.08
C TYR A 503 12.37 -16.48 8.23
N PRO A 504 11.28 -15.70 8.05
CA PRO A 504 10.90 -14.95 6.84
C PRO A 504 11.90 -13.83 6.45
N PRO A 505 11.89 -13.34 5.20
CA PRO A 505 12.85 -12.35 4.74
C PRO A 505 12.68 -11.02 5.47
N ARG A 506 13.76 -10.23 5.52
CA ARG A 506 13.65 -8.81 5.88
C ARG A 506 12.83 -8.05 4.84
N ILE A 507 11.93 -7.19 5.28
CA ILE A 507 10.97 -6.47 4.45
C ILE A 507 11.17 -4.97 4.61
N ILE A 508 11.49 -4.29 3.51
CA ILE A 508 11.48 -2.83 3.47
C ILE A 508 10.04 -2.37 3.33
N ALA A 509 9.53 -1.68 4.35
CA ALA A 509 8.24 -1.02 4.32
C ALA A 509 8.40 0.42 3.83
N GLN A 510 8.31 0.63 2.51
CA GLN A 510 8.17 1.96 1.92
C GLN A 510 6.69 2.40 1.96
N LEU A 511 6.09 2.75 0.82
CA LEU A 511 4.63 2.83 0.69
C LEU A 511 4.03 1.43 0.55
N THR A 512 4.77 0.53 -0.09
CA THR A 512 4.51 -0.90 -0.16
C THR A 512 5.68 -1.70 0.41
N ASN A 513 5.46 -3.01 0.59
CA ASN A 513 6.50 -3.95 1.00
C ASN A 513 7.32 -4.44 -0.21
N SER A 514 8.62 -4.59 -0.01
CA SER A 514 9.56 -5.27 -0.91
C SER A 514 10.63 -6.04 -0.13
N LEU A 515 11.33 -6.96 -0.78
CA LEU A 515 12.45 -7.69 -0.17
C LEU A 515 13.61 -6.74 0.07
N ALA A 516 14.17 -6.75 1.29
CA ALA A 516 15.23 -5.83 1.68
C ALA A 516 16.55 -6.06 0.93
N THR A 517 16.83 -7.31 0.56
CA THR A 517 18.04 -7.73 -0.14
C THR A 517 17.84 -7.87 -1.64
N GLY A 518 16.62 -7.65 -2.16
CA GLY A 518 16.24 -8.02 -3.53
C GLY A 518 15.83 -9.49 -3.66
N LEU A 519 15.39 -9.88 -4.85
CA LEU A 519 15.07 -11.26 -5.18
C LEU A 519 16.21 -11.83 -6.04
N TRP A 520 17.19 -12.45 -5.39
CA TRP A 520 18.32 -13.05 -6.09
C TRP A 520 18.01 -14.50 -6.44
N VAL A 521 17.87 -14.77 -7.73
CA VAL A 521 17.54 -16.10 -8.26
C VAL A 521 18.30 -16.35 -9.55
N SER A 522 18.32 -17.60 -9.99
CA SER A 522 18.62 -17.96 -11.39
C SER A 522 17.44 -18.72 -11.97
N LEU A 523 17.09 -18.38 -13.21
CA LEU A 523 16.07 -19.06 -14.01
C LEU A 523 16.78 -19.71 -15.20
N SER A 524 16.40 -20.93 -15.55
CA SER A 524 16.96 -21.61 -16.71
C SER A 524 15.89 -22.39 -17.48
N ASP A 525 16.13 -22.49 -18.79
CA ASP A 525 15.38 -23.30 -19.76
C ASP A 525 15.49 -24.81 -19.49
#